data_AF-A0A7K3HH35-F1
#
_entry.id   AF-A0A7K3HH35-F1
#
_cell.length_a   1.000
_cell.length_b   1.000
_cell.length_c   1.000
_cell.angle_alpha   90.00
_cell.angle_beta   90.00
_cell.angle_gamma   90.00
#
_symmetry.space_group_name_H-M   'P 1'
#
loop_
_entity.id
_entity.type
_entity.pdbx_description
1 polymer ?
#
loop_
_entity_poly.entity_id
_entity_poly.type
_entity_poly.pdbx_seq_one_letter_code
_entity_poly.pdbx_strand_id
1 'polypeptide(L)'
;MPRRSPAWTYDELVLACTLVVDNGWRELRENDRRVQELSQLLRRLPLHGTAAEEIPSFRSVGSVSRKTTDLATNRSDYAGKRTKGGKLDLAVIDAFISDPARMRKAASAIAAGIATGELTQIPEQPDEVADDGTTTAMEGRLLMRWAIARERSPKLRRRKIQDVRAHGSPLRCEVCTFDFERFYGELGHEYIEVHHTLPLYVAGPRETRLDDLALLCSNCHRMCHRNHSGESWRTPDELRACIQTPVRLTDEQG
;
A
#
# COMPACT_ATOMS: atom_id res chain seq x y z
N MET A 1 34.04 -5.15 4.19
CA MET A 1 32.91 -5.67 5.00
C MET A 1 31.83 -6.17 4.05
N PRO A 2 31.36 -7.42 4.13
CA PRO A 2 30.25 -7.87 3.29
C PRO A 2 29.03 -6.98 3.54
N ARG A 3 28.47 -6.39 2.49
CA ARG A 3 27.24 -5.60 2.59
C ARG A 3 26.12 -6.49 3.12
N ARG A 4 25.51 -6.09 4.23
CA ARG A 4 24.39 -6.82 4.84
C ARG A 4 23.17 -6.69 3.94
N SER A 5 22.46 -7.80 3.73
CA SER A 5 21.21 -7.78 2.97
C SER A 5 20.18 -6.87 3.68
N PRO A 6 19.44 -6.02 2.93
CA PRO A 6 18.38 -5.20 3.48
C PRO A 6 17.32 -5.98 4.27
N ALA A 7 16.67 -5.28 5.22
CA ALA A 7 15.57 -5.83 5.99
C ALA A 7 14.40 -6.25 5.08
N TRP A 8 13.59 -7.22 5.53
CA TRP A 8 12.35 -7.59 4.84
C TRP A 8 11.31 -6.49 5.03
N THR A 9 10.74 -6.02 3.92
CA THR A 9 9.65 -5.06 3.90
C THR A 9 8.30 -5.74 4.03
N TYR A 10 7.25 -4.97 4.32
CA TYR A 10 5.89 -5.48 4.43
C TYR A 10 5.41 -6.14 3.12
N ASP A 11 5.59 -5.49 1.97
CA ASP A 11 5.18 -6.03 0.65
C ASP A 11 5.86 -7.38 0.33
N GLU A 12 7.14 -7.51 0.64
CA GLU A 12 7.90 -8.75 0.45
C GLU A 12 7.36 -9.88 1.35
N LEU A 13 7.02 -9.54 2.59
CA LEU A 13 6.42 -10.48 3.53
C LEU A 13 4.99 -10.87 3.13
N VAL A 14 4.21 -9.96 2.53
CA VAL A 14 2.89 -10.28 1.98
C VAL A 14 3.00 -11.34 0.88
N LEU A 15 3.95 -11.18 -0.05
CA LEU A 15 4.21 -12.18 -1.10
C LEU A 15 4.66 -13.52 -0.52
N ALA A 16 5.60 -13.51 0.45
CA ALA A 16 6.09 -14.73 1.08
C ALA A 16 5.03 -15.44 1.93
N CYS A 17 4.22 -14.69 2.67
CA CYS A 17 3.16 -15.25 3.51
C CYS A 17 2.02 -15.82 2.66
N THR A 18 1.68 -15.20 1.52
CA THR A 18 0.72 -15.78 0.55
C THR A 18 1.10 -17.21 0.17
N LEU A 19 2.39 -17.43 -0.14
CA LEU A 19 2.89 -18.75 -0.51
C LEU A 19 2.75 -19.78 0.63
N VAL A 20 2.99 -19.35 1.87
CA VAL A 20 2.82 -20.19 3.07
C VAL A 20 1.35 -20.52 3.32
N VAL A 21 0.46 -19.53 3.23
CA VAL A 21 -0.99 -19.69 3.43
C VAL A 21 -1.58 -20.62 2.36
N ASP A 22 -1.21 -20.44 1.10
CA ASP A 22 -1.67 -21.28 -0.01
C ASP A 22 -1.09 -22.70 0.06
N ASN A 23 0.01 -22.89 0.80
CA ASN A 23 0.57 -24.19 1.15
C ASN A 23 0.01 -24.74 2.48
N GLY A 24 -1.13 -24.24 2.95
CA GLY A 24 -1.79 -24.73 4.18
C GLY A 24 -1.00 -24.41 5.45
N TRP A 25 -0.38 -23.23 5.50
CA TRP A 25 0.53 -22.80 6.56
C TRP A 25 1.74 -23.72 6.76
N ARG A 26 2.22 -24.39 5.71
CA ARG A 26 3.43 -25.21 5.77
C ARG A 26 4.58 -24.49 5.12
N GLU A 27 5.76 -24.59 5.73
CA GLU A 27 7.01 -24.08 5.16
C GLU A 27 7.29 -24.70 3.78
N LEU A 28 8.04 -23.98 2.95
CA LEU A 28 8.49 -24.45 1.64
C LEU A 28 10.02 -24.46 1.61
N ARG A 29 10.57 -25.52 1.02
CA ARG A 29 12.02 -25.73 0.92
C ARG A 29 12.61 -25.14 -0.35
N GLU A 30 13.93 -25.05 -0.40
CA GLU A 30 14.68 -24.40 -1.49
C GLU A 30 14.47 -25.06 -2.86
N ASN A 31 14.18 -26.35 -2.89
CA ASN A 31 13.90 -27.10 -4.11
C ASN A 31 12.46 -26.92 -4.62
N ASP A 32 11.58 -26.28 -3.86
CA ASP A 32 10.21 -26.00 -4.31
C ASP A 32 10.24 -24.90 -5.38
N ARG A 33 9.66 -25.19 -6.55
CA ARG A 33 9.60 -24.27 -7.69
C ARG A 33 8.98 -22.92 -7.31
N ARG A 34 7.98 -22.90 -6.43
CA ARG A 34 7.30 -21.67 -6.00
C ARG A 34 8.22 -20.76 -5.19
N VAL A 35 9.16 -21.32 -4.43
CA VAL A 35 10.19 -20.56 -3.69
C VAL A 35 11.19 -19.92 -4.65
N GLN A 36 11.53 -20.62 -5.74
CA GLN A 36 12.42 -20.09 -6.78
C GLN A 36 11.75 -18.96 -7.56
N GLU A 37 10.49 -19.14 -7.95
CA GLU A 37 9.69 -18.11 -8.63
C GLU A 37 9.51 -16.87 -7.73
N LEU A 38 9.23 -17.06 -6.44
CA LEU A 38 9.13 -15.97 -5.47
C LEU A 38 10.47 -15.23 -5.30
N SER A 39 11.60 -15.95 -5.24
CA SER A 39 12.93 -15.33 -5.18
C SER A 39 13.19 -14.41 -6.37
N GLN A 40 12.81 -14.84 -7.58
CA GLN A 40 12.92 -14.01 -8.79
C GLN A 40 12.01 -12.78 -8.73
N LEU A 41 10.76 -12.94 -8.27
CA LEU A 41 9.81 -11.84 -8.13
C LEU A 41 10.30 -10.79 -7.13
N LEU A 42 10.73 -11.22 -5.94
CA LEU A 42 11.19 -10.33 -4.87
C LEU A 42 12.39 -9.47 -5.30
N ARG A 43 13.31 -10.04 -6.08
CA ARG A 43 14.48 -9.32 -6.60
C ARG A 43 14.13 -8.25 -7.63
N ARG A 44 12.95 -8.32 -8.26
CA ARG A 44 12.46 -7.32 -9.21
C ARG A 44 11.70 -6.17 -8.55
N LEU A 45 11.50 -6.20 -7.23
CA LEU A 45 10.78 -5.15 -6.53
C LEU A 45 11.63 -3.87 -6.46
N PRO A 46 11.07 -2.69 -6.78
CA PRO A 46 11.77 -1.41 -6.72
C PRO A 46 11.80 -0.86 -5.30
N LEU A 47 12.34 -1.64 -4.35
CA LEU A 47 12.33 -1.33 -2.92
C LEU A 47 13.72 -1.08 -2.32
N HIS A 48 14.77 -1.68 -2.90
CA HIS A 48 16.10 -1.74 -2.28
C HIS A 48 17.21 -1.16 -3.16
N GLY A 49 16.85 -0.54 -4.29
CA GLY A 49 17.78 -0.09 -5.31
C GLY A 49 18.58 -1.23 -5.97
N THR A 50 19.37 -0.92 -6.99
CA THR A 50 20.13 -1.92 -7.75
C THR A 50 21.31 -2.51 -6.97
N ALA A 51 21.87 -1.76 -6.00
CA ALA A 51 23.01 -2.20 -5.19
C ALA A 51 22.68 -3.40 -4.27
N ALA A 52 21.40 -3.64 -3.96
CA ALA A 52 20.99 -4.80 -3.18
C ALA A 52 21.05 -6.10 -4.00
N GLU A 53 20.86 -6.04 -5.32
CA GLU A 53 20.90 -7.20 -6.22
C GLU A 53 22.29 -7.85 -6.30
N GLU A 54 23.34 -7.07 -6.07
CA GLU A 54 24.73 -7.53 -6.03
C GLU A 54 25.04 -8.39 -4.79
N ILE A 55 24.18 -8.36 -3.76
CA ILE A 55 24.37 -9.13 -2.53
C ILE A 55 23.89 -10.58 -2.75
N PRO A 56 24.76 -11.61 -2.69
CA PRO A 56 24.37 -12.98 -3.03
C PRO A 56 23.20 -13.54 -2.21
N SER A 57 23.11 -13.13 -0.94
CA SER A 57 22.04 -13.54 -0.03
C SER A 57 20.76 -12.72 -0.14
N PHE A 58 20.75 -11.63 -0.90
CA PHE A 58 19.58 -10.79 -1.06
C PHE A 58 18.47 -11.54 -1.80
N ARG A 59 17.36 -11.74 -1.05
CA ARG A 59 16.16 -12.48 -1.47
C ARG A 59 16.49 -13.75 -2.26
N SER A 60 17.57 -14.44 -1.89
CA SER A 60 17.96 -15.71 -2.46
C SER A 60 16.95 -16.80 -2.11
N VAL A 61 16.91 -17.87 -2.90
CA VAL A 61 16.05 -19.05 -2.64
C VAL A 61 16.16 -19.54 -1.19
N GLY A 62 17.37 -19.64 -0.65
CA GLY A 62 17.59 -20.02 0.75
C GLY A 62 17.12 -18.99 1.78
N SER A 63 17.17 -17.69 1.45
CA SER A 63 16.58 -16.66 2.32
C SER A 63 15.05 -16.69 2.31
N VAL A 64 14.44 -16.96 1.15
CA VAL A 64 12.99 -17.07 0.97
C VAL A 64 12.48 -18.32 1.70
N SER A 65 13.09 -19.48 1.47
CA SER A 65 12.81 -20.74 2.16
C SER A 65 12.78 -20.55 3.69
N ARG A 66 13.85 -19.99 4.27
CA ARG A 66 13.91 -19.67 5.71
C ARG A 66 12.81 -18.72 6.15
N LYS A 67 12.48 -17.72 5.34
CA LYS A 67 11.40 -16.78 5.66
C LYS A 67 10.03 -17.47 5.66
N THR A 68 9.80 -18.46 4.79
CA THR A 68 8.58 -19.27 4.84
C THR A 68 8.47 -20.07 6.13
N THR A 69 9.59 -20.60 6.65
CA THR A 69 9.65 -21.25 7.97
C THR A 69 9.33 -20.27 9.09
N ASP A 70 9.89 -19.06 9.05
CA ASP A 70 9.58 -18.03 10.06
C ASP A 70 8.08 -17.73 10.09
N LEU A 71 7.48 -17.47 8.93
CA LEU A 71 6.06 -17.15 8.81
C LEU A 71 5.17 -18.32 9.25
N ALA A 72 5.52 -19.54 8.83
CA ALA A 72 4.74 -20.74 9.17
C ALA A 72 4.79 -21.07 10.67
N THR A 73 5.89 -20.80 11.37
CA THR A 73 6.06 -21.21 12.78
C THR A 73 5.68 -20.13 13.80
N ASN A 74 5.46 -18.89 13.37
CA ASN A 74 5.14 -17.77 14.28
C ASN A 74 3.64 -17.47 14.43
N ARG A 75 2.74 -18.16 13.72
CA ARG A 75 1.28 -18.08 13.94
C ARG A 75 0.90 -18.40 15.38
N SER A 76 -0.16 -17.76 15.86
CA SER A 76 -0.61 -17.89 17.26
C SER A 76 -0.95 -19.34 17.64
N ASP A 77 -1.55 -20.10 16.73
CA ASP A 77 -1.99 -21.50 16.89
C ASP A 77 -0.91 -22.56 16.58
N TYR A 78 0.34 -22.18 16.30
CA TYR A 78 1.40 -23.15 16.04
C TYR A 78 1.83 -23.87 17.32
N ALA A 79 1.68 -25.20 17.31
CA ALA A 79 1.99 -26.07 18.44
C ALA A 79 3.48 -26.47 18.54
N GLY A 80 4.27 -26.27 17.48
CA GLY A 80 5.68 -26.67 17.43
C GLY A 80 6.64 -25.62 17.99
N LYS A 81 7.96 -25.92 17.88
CA LYS A 81 9.01 -24.96 18.22
C LYS A 81 9.04 -23.79 17.23
N ARG A 82 8.83 -22.59 17.73
CA ARG A 82 8.83 -21.35 16.94
C ARG A 82 10.26 -20.93 16.57
N THR A 83 10.44 -20.37 15.38
CA THR A 83 11.67 -19.64 15.06
C THR A 83 11.59 -18.20 15.61
N LYS A 84 12.67 -17.44 15.44
CA LYS A 84 12.70 -16.02 15.81
C LYS A 84 12.03 -15.18 14.72
N GLY A 85 10.71 -14.97 14.84
CA GLY A 85 9.96 -14.05 13.99
C GLY A 85 10.27 -12.58 14.30
N GLY A 86 10.31 -11.74 13.26
CA GLY A 86 10.37 -10.29 13.40
C GLY A 86 9.00 -9.67 13.70
N LYS A 87 8.99 -8.40 14.13
CA LYS A 87 7.74 -7.64 14.37
C LYS A 87 6.84 -7.57 13.13
N LEU A 88 7.43 -7.37 11.94
CA LEU A 88 6.69 -7.33 10.68
C LEU A 88 6.17 -8.72 10.26
N ASP A 89 6.90 -9.80 10.58
CA ASP A 89 6.44 -11.17 10.31
C ASP A 89 5.12 -11.41 11.04
N LEU A 90 5.04 -11.07 12.34
CA LEU A 90 3.83 -11.19 13.15
C LEU A 90 2.67 -10.35 12.60
N ALA A 91 2.93 -9.08 12.26
CA ALA A 91 1.89 -8.20 11.72
C ALA A 91 1.27 -8.73 10.41
N VAL A 92 2.10 -9.27 9.51
CA VAL A 92 1.60 -9.88 8.25
C VAL A 92 0.84 -11.17 8.54
N ILE A 93 1.31 -12.01 9.45
CA ILE A 93 0.59 -13.24 9.85
C ILE A 93 -0.80 -12.89 10.39
N ASP A 94 -0.89 -11.94 11.33
CA ASP A 94 -2.15 -11.51 11.92
C ASP A 94 -3.10 -10.93 10.86
N ALA A 95 -2.58 -10.18 9.90
CA ALA A 95 -3.37 -9.65 8.78
C ALA A 95 -3.91 -10.77 7.87
N PHE A 96 -3.13 -11.82 7.60
CA PHE A 96 -3.59 -12.99 6.83
C PHE A 96 -4.59 -13.87 7.60
N ILE A 97 -4.46 -13.98 8.92
CA ILE A 97 -5.45 -14.67 9.76
C ILE A 97 -6.77 -13.90 9.77
N SER A 98 -6.69 -12.57 9.85
CA SER A 98 -7.88 -11.70 9.94
C SER A 98 -8.65 -11.60 8.62
N ASP A 99 -7.95 -11.43 7.49
CA ASP A 99 -8.56 -11.30 6.16
C ASP A 99 -7.66 -11.88 5.05
N PRO A 100 -7.64 -13.21 4.87
CA PRO A 100 -6.79 -13.85 3.86
C PRO A 100 -7.16 -13.48 2.44
N ALA A 101 -8.44 -13.17 2.16
CA ALA A 101 -8.90 -12.81 0.83
C ALA A 101 -8.33 -11.45 0.39
N ARG A 102 -8.36 -10.44 1.26
CA ARG A 102 -7.75 -9.13 1.00
C ARG A 102 -6.25 -9.23 0.83
N MET A 103 -5.57 -10.01 1.68
CA MET A 103 -4.12 -10.15 1.61
C MET A 103 -3.64 -10.86 0.33
N ARG A 104 -4.38 -11.89 -0.15
CA ARG A 104 -4.13 -12.52 -1.46
C ARG A 104 -4.35 -11.56 -2.63
N LYS A 105 -5.37 -10.70 -2.56
CA LYS A 105 -5.59 -9.66 -3.57
C LYS A 105 -4.42 -8.67 -3.61
N ALA A 106 -3.94 -8.23 -2.44
CA ALA A 106 -2.78 -7.36 -2.35
C ALA A 106 -1.51 -8.01 -2.95
N ALA A 107 -1.22 -9.27 -2.59
CA ALA A 107 -0.11 -10.01 -3.18
C ALA A 107 -0.23 -10.15 -4.70
N SER A 108 -1.42 -10.47 -5.19
CA SER A 108 -1.71 -10.58 -6.63
C SER A 108 -1.52 -9.26 -7.35
N ALA A 109 -1.94 -8.15 -6.76
CA ALA A 109 -1.76 -6.80 -7.30
C ALA A 109 -0.26 -6.41 -7.35
N ILE A 110 0.53 -6.75 -6.32
CA ILE A 110 1.99 -6.53 -6.33
C ILE A 110 2.63 -7.33 -7.47
N ALA A 111 2.34 -8.63 -7.55
CA ALA A 111 2.90 -9.50 -8.59
C ALA A 111 2.52 -9.02 -10.01
N ALA A 112 1.25 -8.67 -10.23
CA ALA A 112 0.78 -8.15 -11.51
C ALA A 112 1.45 -6.82 -11.87
N GLY A 113 1.54 -5.88 -10.93
CA GLY A 113 2.17 -4.58 -11.16
C GLY A 113 3.66 -4.65 -11.48
N ILE A 114 4.37 -5.67 -10.98
CA ILE A 114 5.75 -5.97 -11.39
C ILE A 114 5.81 -6.63 -12.77
N ALA A 115 4.85 -7.50 -13.08
CA ALA A 115 4.77 -8.14 -14.39
C ALA A 115 4.47 -7.14 -15.52
N THR A 116 3.61 -6.15 -15.27
CA THR A 116 3.30 -5.06 -16.23
C THR A 116 4.37 -3.98 -16.27
N GLY A 117 5.29 -3.95 -15.30
CA GLY A 117 6.29 -2.89 -15.15
C GLY A 117 5.74 -1.59 -14.55
N GLU A 118 4.44 -1.51 -14.25
CA GLU A 118 3.82 -0.32 -13.67
C GLU A 118 4.42 0.02 -12.31
N LEU A 119 4.72 -0.99 -11.48
CA LEU A 119 5.32 -0.74 -10.16
C LEU A 119 6.79 -0.30 -10.25
N THR A 120 7.52 -0.77 -11.27
CA THR A 120 8.94 -0.40 -11.47
C THR A 120 9.13 1.03 -11.96
N GLN A 121 8.09 1.67 -12.49
CA GLN A 121 8.14 3.04 -13.02
C GLN A 121 7.67 4.10 -12.03
N ILE A 122 7.28 3.73 -10.81
CA ILE A 122 6.79 4.70 -9.83
C ILE A 122 7.99 5.37 -9.15
N PRO A 123 8.10 6.71 -9.21
CA PRO A 123 9.12 7.44 -8.47
C PRO A 123 8.94 7.24 -6.97
N GLU A 124 10.05 7.08 -6.25
CA GLU A 124 10.08 7.19 -4.78
C GLU A 124 9.39 8.50 -4.36
N GLN A 125 8.50 8.42 -3.38
CA GLN A 125 7.76 9.61 -2.95
C GLN A 125 8.59 10.36 -1.90
N PRO A 126 8.67 11.71 -1.96
CA PRO A 126 9.45 12.50 -0.99
C PRO A 126 9.03 12.26 0.47
N ASP A 127 7.76 11.94 0.72
CA ASP A 127 7.25 11.64 2.07
C ASP A 127 7.75 10.28 2.62
N GLU A 128 8.63 9.57 1.90
CA GLU A 128 9.26 8.30 2.31
C GLU A 128 10.63 8.49 2.97
N VAL A 129 11.17 9.72 3.06
CA VAL A 129 12.36 9.95 3.89
C VAL A 129 11.99 9.89 5.36
N ALA A 130 12.70 9.03 6.08
CA ALA A 130 12.65 8.93 7.53
C ALA A 130 13.02 10.27 8.17
N ASP A 131 12.11 10.82 8.98
CA ASP A 131 12.47 11.75 10.03
C ASP A 131 13.24 10.96 11.11
N ASP A 132 14.42 11.44 11.43
CA ASP A 132 15.58 10.71 11.97
C ASP A 132 15.53 10.40 13.48
N GLY A 133 14.35 10.22 14.07
CA GLY A 133 14.23 10.29 15.54
C GLY A 133 13.67 9.09 16.28
N THR A 134 12.97 8.17 15.62
CA THR A 134 12.09 7.08 16.14
C THR A 134 10.67 7.29 15.67
N THR A 135 10.36 6.83 14.47
CA THR A 135 9.00 6.46 14.08
C THR A 135 9.12 5.43 12.96
N THR A 136 8.72 4.18 13.22
CA THR A 136 8.72 3.10 12.22
C THR A 136 7.82 3.47 11.05
N ALA A 137 8.37 4.07 9.99
CA ALA A 137 7.76 4.06 8.69
C ALA A 137 7.75 2.59 8.23
N MET A 138 6.55 2.04 7.97
CA MET A 138 6.46 0.69 7.41
C MET A 138 7.10 0.70 6.02
N GLU A 139 8.33 0.20 5.90
CA GLU A 139 8.93 -0.13 4.62
C GLU A 139 8.04 -1.16 3.90
N GLY A 140 7.70 -0.92 2.62
CA GLY A 140 6.78 -1.76 1.83
C GLY A 140 5.37 -1.16 1.71
N ARG A 141 5.22 -0.19 0.81
CA ARG A 141 3.93 0.41 0.43
C ARG A 141 3.79 0.58 -1.09
N LEU A 142 4.28 -0.35 -1.88
CA LEU A 142 4.28 -0.27 -3.36
C LEU A 142 2.89 0.02 -3.92
N LEU A 143 1.87 -0.67 -3.41
CA LEU A 143 0.49 -0.50 -3.86
C LEU A 143 -0.07 0.89 -3.52
N MET A 144 0.35 1.47 -2.39
CA MET A 144 0.00 2.85 -2.01
C MET A 144 0.71 3.86 -2.91
N ARG A 145 2.02 3.70 -3.14
CA ARG A 145 2.78 4.55 -4.07
C ARG A 145 2.14 4.53 -5.45
N TRP A 146 1.73 3.35 -5.90
CA TRP A 146 1.06 3.16 -7.18
C TRP A 146 -0.30 3.85 -7.25
N ALA A 147 -1.11 3.73 -6.19
CA ALA A 147 -2.38 4.43 -6.09
C ALA A 147 -2.18 5.96 -6.16
N ILE A 148 -1.28 6.52 -5.35
CA ILE A 148 -0.96 7.96 -5.34
C ILE A 148 -0.42 8.41 -6.71
N ALA A 149 0.49 7.66 -7.31
CA ALA A 149 1.06 8.01 -8.61
C ALA A 149 -0.02 8.08 -9.70
N ARG A 150 -0.99 7.16 -9.68
CA ARG A 150 -2.12 7.17 -10.62
C ARG A 150 -3.11 8.28 -10.32
N GLU A 151 -3.38 8.59 -9.06
CA GLU A 151 -4.20 9.75 -8.65
C GLU A 151 -3.61 11.07 -9.17
N ARG A 152 -2.28 11.18 -9.18
CA ARG A 152 -1.56 12.35 -9.69
C ARG A 152 -1.40 12.35 -11.21
N SER A 153 -1.99 11.41 -11.94
CA SER A 153 -1.90 11.37 -13.41
C SER A 153 -2.57 12.60 -14.04
N PRO A 154 -1.82 13.46 -14.77
CA PRO A 154 -2.40 14.64 -15.41
C PRO A 154 -3.51 14.30 -16.41
N LYS A 155 -3.40 13.14 -17.06
CA LYS A 155 -4.38 12.63 -18.03
C LYS A 155 -5.69 12.25 -17.33
N LEU A 156 -5.64 11.49 -16.24
CA LEU A 156 -6.85 11.10 -15.48
C LEU A 156 -7.52 12.33 -14.86
N ARG A 157 -6.72 13.23 -14.26
CA ARG A 157 -7.24 14.49 -13.72
C ARG A 157 -7.98 15.30 -14.78
N ARG A 158 -7.35 15.52 -15.94
CA ARG A 158 -7.97 16.27 -17.04
C ARG A 158 -9.29 15.63 -17.51
N ARG A 159 -9.31 14.31 -17.70
CA ARG A 159 -10.52 13.59 -18.12
C ARG A 159 -11.65 13.72 -17.09
N LYS A 160 -11.35 13.57 -15.79
CA LYS A 160 -12.35 13.71 -14.73
C LYS A 160 -12.92 15.12 -14.64
N ILE A 161 -12.07 16.15 -14.72
CA ILE A 161 -12.53 17.55 -14.71
C ILE A 161 -13.42 17.85 -15.93
N GLN A 162 -13.03 17.41 -17.12
CA GLN A 162 -13.82 17.57 -18.34
C GLN A 162 -15.19 16.89 -18.24
N ASP A 163 -15.23 15.67 -17.70
CA ASP A 163 -16.46 14.91 -17.48
C ASP A 163 -17.40 15.60 -16.50
N VAL A 164 -16.89 16.07 -15.36
CA VAL A 164 -17.68 16.82 -14.35
C VAL A 164 -18.27 18.10 -14.96
N ARG A 165 -17.47 18.83 -15.76
CA ARG A 165 -17.91 20.03 -16.47
C ARG A 165 -18.96 19.73 -17.54
N ALA A 166 -18.79 18.67 -18.32
CA ALA A 166 -19.75 18.27 -19.35
C ALA A 166 -21.12 17.91 -18.76
N HIS A 167 -21.14 17.39 -17.53
CA HIS A 167 -22.37 17.10 -16.78
C HIS A 167 -22.90 18.30 -15.96
N GLY A 168 -22.30 19.49 -16.08
CA GLY A 168 -22.73 20.70 -15.38
C GLY A 168 -22.57 20.65 -13.85
N SER A 169 -21.74 19.74 -13.33
CA SER A 169 -21.50 19.57 -11.91
C SER A 169 -20.38 20.50 -11.41
N PRO A 170 -20.44 21.00 -10.16
CA PRO A 170 -19.42 21.89 -9.61
C PRO A 170 -18.11 21.15 -9.29
N LEU A 171 -16.97 21.82 -9.49
CA LEU A 171 -15.65 21.33 -9.09
C LEU A 171 -15.40 21.59 -7.59
N ARG A 172 -16.08 20.83 -6.74
CA ARG A 172 -15.94 20.92 -5.28
C ARG A 172 -15.61 19.58 -4.65
N CYS A 173 -15.02 19.62 -3.47
CA CYS A 173 -14.70 18.44 -2.67
C CYS A 173 -15.97 17.63 -2.37
N GLU A 174 -15.97 16.35 -2.73
CA GLU A 174 -17.10 15.46 -2.48
C GLU A 174 -17.28 15.12 -0.99
N VAL A 175 -16.24 15.32 -0.18
CA VAL A 175 -16.27 15.08 1.28
C VAL A 175 -16.78 16.30 2.04
N CYS A 176 -16.07 17.42 1.95
CA CYS A 176 -16.33 18.62 2.76
C CYS A 176 -16.96 19.78 1.99
N THR A 177 -17.27 19.61 0.71
CA THR A 177 -17.87 20.63 -0.18
C THR A 177 -17.02 21.87 -0.46
N PHE A 178 -15.76 21.90 0.00
CA PHE A 178 -14.83 22.99 -0.29
C PHE A 178 -14.61 23.17 -1.80
N ASP A 179 -14.67 24.42 -2.25
CA ASP A 179 -14.54 24.82 -3.64
C ASP A 179 -13.40 25.84 -3.74
N PHE A 180 -12.33 25.47 -4.45
CA PHE A 180 -11.13 26.30 -4.56
C PHE A 180 -11.36 27.57 -5.35
N GLU A 181 -12.12 27.52 -6.43
CA GLU A 181 -12.41 28.68 -7.27
C GLU A 181 -13.28 29.69 -6.50
N ARG A 182 -14.27 29.19 -5.76
CA ARG A 182 -15.09 30.05 -4.89
C ARG A 182 -14.30 30.70 -3.77
N PHE A 183 -13.30 30.02 -3.20
CA PHE A 183 -12.53 30.53 -2.06
C PHE A 183 -11.34 31.40 -2.48
N TYR A 184 -10.59 30.98 -3.49
CA TYR A 184 -9.34 31.60 -3.95
C TYR A 184 -9.48 32.41 -5.25
N GLY A 185 -10.67 32.43 -5.87
CA GLY A 185 -10.89 33.06 -7.17
C GLY A 185 -10.10 32.36 -8.28
N GLU A 186 -9.54 33.15 -9.19
CA GLU A 186 -8.79 32.66 -10.36
C GLU A 186 -7.65 31.69 -10.00
N LEU A 187 -6.99 31.91 -8.84
CA LEU A 187 -5.92 31.01 -8.38
C LEU A 187 -6.43 29.58 -8.14
N GLY A 188 -7.70 29.44 -7.76
CA GLY A 188 -8.35 28.15 -7.52
C GLY A 188 -9.04 27.57 -8.76
N HIS A 189 -9.02 28.25 -9.90
CA HIS A 189 -9.71 27.80 -11.10
C HIS A 189 -9.19 26.41 -11.55
N GLU A 190 -10.12 25.48 -11.76
CA GLU A 190 -9.86 24.05 -12.02
C GLU A 190 -9.02 23.32 -10.95
N TYR A 191 -8.72 23.94 -9.81
CA TYR A 191 -7.89 23.30 -8.79
C TYR A 191 -8.72 22.34 -7.94
N ILE A 192 -8.43 21.06 -8.09
CA ILE A 192 -9.03 19.97 -7.33
C ILE A 192 -8.14 18.73 -7.49
N GLU A 193 -8.07 17.89 -6.47
CA GLU A 193 -7.31 16.64 -6.50
C GLU A 193 -8.25 15.48 -6.86
N VAL A 194 -7.71 14.51 -7.58
CA VAL A 194 -8.44 13.30 -7.97
C VAL A 194 -7.99 12.15 -7.08
N HIS A 195 -8.94 11.45 -6.49
CA HIS A 195 -8.72 10.33 -5.58
C HIS A 195 -9.38 9.07 -6.13
N HIS A 196 -8.73 7.91 -6.05
CA HIS A 196 -9.42 6.65 -6.36
C HIS A 196 -10.31 6.29 -5.17
N THR A 197 -11.60 6.07 -5.40
CA THR A 197 -12.58 5.66 -4.37
C THR A 197 -12.38 4.23 -3.88
N LEU A 198 -11.62 3.42 -4.62
CA LEU A 198 -11.18 2.09 -4.23
C LEU A 198 -9.71 1.91 -4.65
N PRO A 199 -8.82 1.45 -3.77
CA PRO A 199 -7.43 1.22 -4.13
C PRO A 199 -7.34 0.08 -5.11
N LEU A 200 -6.37 0.18 -6.02
CA LEU A 200 -6.16 -0.87 -7.02
C LEU A 200 -5.72 -2.21 -6.41
N TYR A 201 -5.14 -2.22 -5.21
CA TYR A 201 -4.85 -3.48 -4.52
C TYR A 201 -6.10 -4.20 -3.99
N VAL A 202 -7.20 -3.47 -3.77
CA VAL A 202 -8.51 -4.05 -3.40
C VAL A 202 -9.30 -4.40 -4.65
N ALA A 203 -9.23 -3.55 -5.67
CA ALA A 203 -9.97 -3.67 -6.92
C ALA A 203 -9.38 -4.68 -7.92
N GLY A 204 -8.08 -4.99 -7.80
CA GLY A 204 -7.31 -5.73 -8.80
C GLY A 204 -6.94 -4.88 -10.03
N PRO A 205 -6.11 -5.41 -10.94
CA PRO A 205 -5.76 -4.73 -12.19
C PRO A 205 -7.00 -4.59 -13.08
N ARG A 206 -7.44 -3.36 -13.30
CA ARG A 206 -8.53 -3.01 -14.22
C ARG A 206 -8.35 -1.60 -14.77
N GLU A 207 -9.04 -1.29 -15.86
CA GLU A 207 -9.12 0.08 -16.33
C GLU A 207 -9.82 0.96 -15.29
N THR A 208 -9.21 2.12 -15.00
CA THR A 208 -9.81 3.15 -14.16
C THR A 208 -10.96 3.80 -14.93
N ARG A 209 -12.18 3.64 -14.44
CA ARG A 209 -13.35 4.37 -14.90
C ARG A 209 -13.39 5.73 -14.20
N LEU A 210 -14.01 6.74 -14.82
CA LEU A 210 -14.15 8.06 -14.18
C LEU A 210 -15.04 8.00 -12.93
N ASP A 211 -15.96 7.02 -12.86
CA ASP A 211 -16.79 6.74 -11.68
C ASP A 211 -15.98 6.22 -10.49
N ASP A 212 -14.79 5.67 -10.72
CA ASP A 212 -13.89 5.22 -9.65
C ASP A 212 -13.12 6.37 -9.01
N LEU A 213 -13.32 7.60 -9.50
CA LEU A 213 -12.57 8.77 -9.11
C LEU A 213 -13.47 9.76 -8.39
N ALA A 214 -13.03 10.21 -7.22
CA ALA A 214 -13.64 11.29 -6.46
C ALA A 214 -12.81 12.57 -6.56
N LEU A 215 -13.50 13.71 -6.54
CA LEU A 215 -12.93 15.04 -6.42
C LEU A 215 -12.75 15.41 -4.95
N LEU A 216 -11.51 15.61 -4.51
CA LEU A 216 -11.18 15.98 -3.13
C LEU A 216 -10.39 17.29 -3.07
N CYS A 217 -10.55 18.03 -1.97
CA CYS A 217 -9.60 19.08 -1.63
C CYS A 217 -8.33 18.50 -1.02
N SER A 218 -7.22 19.25 -1.07
CA SER A 218 -5.91 18.81 -0.58
C SER A 218 -5.92 18.31 0.87
N ASN A 219 -6.75 18.91 1.73
CA ASN A 219 -6.90 18.46 3.11
C ASN A 219 -7.61 17.10 3.19
N CYS A 220 -8.73 16.93 2.48
CA CYS A 220 -9.49 15.67 2.49
C CYS A 220 -8.69 14.55 1.81
N HIS A 221 -8.03 14.83 0.68
CA HIS A 221 -7.16 13.89 0.00
C HIS A 221 -6.05 13.38 0.93
N ARG A 222 -5.36 14.31 1.62
CA ARG A 222 -4.35 13.95 2.62
C ARG A 222 -4.93 13.12 3.77
N MET A 223 -6.15 13.41 4.22
CA MET A 223 -6.80 12.63 5.29
C MET A 223 -7.22 11.22 4.83
N CYS A 224 -7.61 11.02 3.57
CA CYS A 224 -7.85 9.69 3.02
C CYS A 224 -6.58 8.83 3.04
N HIS A 225 -5.41 9.42 2.83
CA HIS A 225 -4.12 8.72 2.84
C HIS A 225 -3.41 8.70 4.20
N ARG A 226 -3.99 9.34 5.23
CA ARG A 226 -3.37 9.42 6.56
C ARG A 226 -3.58 8.13 7.35
N ASN A 227 -2.48 7.46 7.66
CA ASN A 227 -2.46 6.21 8.42
C ASN A 227 -2.67 6.47 9.93
N HIS A 228 -3.67 5.85 10.54
CA HIS A 228 -3.91 5.93 11.99
C HIS A 228 -4.06 4.56 12.69
N SER A 229 -4.02 3.45 11.96
CA SER A 229 -4.36 2.13 12.52
C SER A 229 -3.76 0.95 11.75
N GLY A 230 -2.77 1.20 10.88
CA GLY A 230 -2.28 0.20 9.93
C GLY A 230 -3.02 0.22 8.59
N GLU A 231 -4.19 0.84 8.53
CA GLU A 231 -4.86 1.19 7.27
C GLU A 231 -4.24 2.47 6.70
N SER A 232 -3.52 2.32 5.59
CA SER A 232 -2.88 3.45 4.91
C SER A 232 -3.83 4.23 4.01
N TRP A 233 -5.12 3.89 3.96
CA TRP A 233 -6.05 4.41 2.98
C TRP A 233 -7.50 4.30 3.49
N ARG A 234 -8.33 5.31 3.23
CA ARG A 234 -9.79 5.34 3.49
C ARG A 234 -10.54 5.88 2.28
N THR A 235 -11.78 5.43 2.12
CA THR A 235 -12.72 5.94 1.12
C THR A 235 -13.17 7.37 1.47
N PRO A 236 -13.60 8.18 0.48
CA PRO A 236 -14.27 9.46 0.72
C PRO A 236 -15.51 9.35 1.63
N ASP A 237 -16.28 8.27 1.51
CA ASP A 237 -17.49 8.07 2.30
C ASP A 237 -17.17 7.82 3.78
N GLU A 238 -16.16 7.00 4.07
CA GLU A 238 -15.65 6.79 5.43
C GLU A 238 -15.14 8.11 6.03
N LEU A 239 -14.38 8.90 5.26
CA LEU A 239 -13.89 10.19 5.75
C LEU A 239 -15.04 11.17 6.01
N ARG A 240 -16.08 11.18 5.17
CA ARG A 240 -17.28 12.00 5.37
C ARG A 240 -17.99 11.61 6.67
N ALA A 241 -18.12 10.31 6.95
CA ALA A 241 -18.70 9.82 8.19
C ALA A 241 -17.87 10.24 9.42
N CYS A 242 -16.53 10.22 9.33
CA CYS A 242 -15.66 10.68 10.41
C CYS A 242 -15.86 12.17 10.74
N ILE A 243 -16.00 13.04 9.73
CA ILE A 243 -16.18 14.49 9.94
C ILE A 243 -17.55 14.80 10.56
N GLN A 244 -18.56 13.98 10.26
CA GLN A 244 -19.92 14.14 10.81
C GLN A 244 -20.07 13.58 12.23
N THR A 245 -19.08 12.82 12.71
CA THR A 245 -19.09 12.28 14.08
C THR A 245 -18.51 13.34 15.02
N PRO A 246 -19.28 13.86 16.01
CA PRO A 246 -18.76 14.83 16.96
C PRO A 246 -17.61 14.23 17.76
N VAL A 247 -16.47 14.94 17.81
CA VAL A 247 -15.44 14.65 18.81
C VAL A 247 -16.06 14.94 20.18
N ARG A 248 -16.18 13.93 21.03
CA ARG A 248 -16.44 14.16 22.46
C ARG A 248 -15.19 14.83 23.01
N LEU A 249 -15.20 16.16 23.07
CA LEU A 249 -14.25 16.89 23.88
C LEU A 249 -14.55 16.49 25.33
N THR A 250 -13.72 15.60 25.88
CA THR A 250 -13.65 15.47 27.33
C THR A 250 -12.94 16.72 27.81
N ASP A 251 -13.71 17.68 28.30
CA ASP A 251 -13.19 18.81 29.06
C ASP A 251 -12.53 18.27 30.32
N GLU A 252 -11.23 17.96 30.25
CA GLU A 252 -10.40 17.80 31.44
C GLU A 252 -9.84 19.17 31.84
N GLN A 253 -10.66 19.83 32.67
CA GLN A 253 -10.29 20.56 33.89
C GLN A 253 -9.46 21.84 33.73
N GLY A 254 -10.13 22.96 33.98
CA GLY A 254 -9.52 24.13 34.64
C GLY A 254 -9.35 23.91 36.15
#